data_AF-A0A7S4Q5R7-F1
#
_entry.id   AF-A0A7S4Q5R7-F1
#
_cell.length_a   1.000
_cell.length_b   1.000
_cell.length_c   1.000
_cell.angle_alpha   90.00
_cell.angle_beta   90.00
_cell.angle_gamma   90.00
#
_symmetry.space_group_name_H-M   'P 1'
#
loop_
_entity.id
_entity.type
_entity.pdbx_description
1 polymer ?
#
loop_
_entity_poly.entity_id
_entity_poly.type
_entity_poly.pdbx_seq_one_letter_code
_entity_poly.pdbx_strand_id
1 'polypeptide(L)'
;GRRPPAAAMGRAALVAVLLPAWRVGALDEQCKDPLFQTHWFGKAGFATRGGRSFATLNSIPIVKTGLTLCPQYNGKMSCCSTAFETEQLRHFEYFRNMIFPLKFHNLLAYRKSVEDVQNTPAWPVATPVEQEQFSLALERFNPVLHPSVHADCFSAVLTYTAGMNCFACKPDWFAYAVQDSSQVIRLRMRPSACMEVWARCEAFGAAATELRQALLDSALAKQAKRPAEDLEMFASQQALCDWLHQEVALHPFQRPTEMEREAAPEDMAPARVATTTMPPAEAAALAEAKSLLRTQAAQQRLRRLQEDALDQLDVLGEGRSSGFNVVWPGAGSSGARGVTDRPRALAATAMSLAAAGLGLGASRA
;
A
#
# COMPACT_ATOMS: atom_id res chain seq x y z
N GLY A 1 81.39 25.26 41.16
CA GLY A 1 81.22 24.40 39.97
C GLY A 1 79.75 24.37 39.60
N ARG A 2 79.40 24.90 38.43
CA ARG A 2 78.02 25.03 37.94
C ARG A 2 77.55 23.68 37.36
N ARG A 3 76.36 23.22 37.77
CA ARG A 3 75.66 22.05 37.21
C ARG A 3 74.99 22.43 35.87
N PRO A 4 74.97 21.54 34.86
CA PRO A 4 74.19 21.76 33.65
C PRO A 4 72.71 21.38 33.81
N PRO A 5 71.80 21.95 33.00
CA PRO A 5 70.35 21.71 33.08
C PRO A 5 69.91 20.44 32.33
N ALA A 6 68.85 19.82 32.85
CA ALA A 6 68.21 18.62 32.32
C ALA A 6 67.45 18.90 31.01
N ALA A 7 67.68 18.05 30.01
CA ALA A 7 66.99 18.05 28.73
C ALA A 7 65.59 17.42 28.87
N ALA A 8 64.55 18.16 28.47
CA ALA A 8 63.18 17.68 28.35
C ALA A 8 63.02 16.92 27.02
N MET A 9 62.87 15.60 27.09
CA MET A 9 62.50 14.76 25.93
C MET A 9 61.00 14.89 25.67
N GLY A 10 60.67 15.50 24.53
CA GLY A 10 59.31 15.61 24.02
C GLY A 10 58.73 14.24 23.62
N ARG A 11 57.53 13.94 24.12
CA ARG A 11 56.70 12.82 23.68
C ARG A 11 55.93 13.24 22.43
N ALA A 12 56.41 12.83 21.26
CA ALA A 12 55.63 12.89 20.02
C ALA A 12 54.52 11.83 20.09
N ALA A 13 53.28 12.26 20.31
CA ALA A 13 52.11 11.40 20.21
C ALA A 13 51.82 11.11 18.73
N LEU A 14 52.16 9.90 18.29
CA LEU A 14 51.69 9.32 17.04
C LEU A 14 50.17 9.13 17.14
N VAL A 15 49.40 10.10 16.67
CA VAL A 15 47.98 9.92 16.38
C VAL A 15 47.92 9.01 15.15
N ALA A 16 47.82 7.71 15.40
CA ALA A 16 47.45 6.74 14.37
C ALA A 16 46.05 7.11 13.89
N VAL A 17 45.99 7.83 12.77
CA VAL A 17 44.75 8.05 12.02
C VAL A 17 44.34 6.68 11.50
N LEU A 18 43.59 5.94 12.32
CA LEU A 18 42.76 4.83 11.89
C LEU A 18 41.70 5.43 10.98
N LEU A 19 42.09 5.71 9.73
CA LEU A 19 41.16 5.92 8.63
C LEU A 19 40.28 4.69 8.62
N PRO A 20 39.01 4.80 9.02
CA PRO A 20 38.15 3.65 9.01
C PRO A 20 38.09 3.20 7.54
N ALA A 21 38.42 1.94 7.29
CA ALA A 21 38.29 1.33 5.98
C ALA A 21 36.79 1.23 5.66
N TRP A 22 36.17 2.35 5.28
CA TRP A 22 34.80 2.41 4.79
C TRP A 22 34.80 1.77 3.41
N ARG A 23 34.60 0.45 3.43
CA ARG A 23 33.94 -0.39 2.43
C ARG A 23 33.78 0.24 1.03
N VAL A 24 34.81 0.08 0.19
CA VAL A 24 34.72 0.33 -1.26
C VAL A 24 33.73 -0.64 -1.96
N GLY A 25 33.23 -1.66 -1.27
CA GLY A 25 32.18 -2.56 -1.76
C GLY A 25 30.75 -1.99 -1.82
N ALA A 26 30.54 -0.70 -1.52
CA ALA A 26 29.19 -0.12 -1.43
C ALA A 26 28.60 0.37 -2.77
N LEU A 27 29.41 0.63 -3.79
CA LEU A 27 28.92 1.18 -5.07
C LEU A 27 28.14 0.15 -5.90
N ASP A 28 28.44 -1.14 -5.75
CA ASP A 28 27.80 -2.20 -6.53
C ASP A 28 26.40 -2.56 -6.00
N GLU A 29 25.98 -2.02 -4.85
CA GLU A 29 24.69 -2.36 -4.21
C GLU A 29 23.60 -1.28 -4.39
N GLN A 30 23.95 -0.12 -4.96
CA GLN A 30 23.03 1.02 -5.07
C GLN A 30 21.80 0.74 -5.95
N CYS A 31 21.92 -0.12 -6.96
CA CYS A 31 20.79 -0.52 -7.81
C CYS A 31 20.34 -1.97 -7.60
N LYS A 32 20.80 -2.61 -6.53
CA LYS A 32 20.43 -3.99 -6.17
C LYS A 32 19.43 -4.01 -5.01
N ASP A 33 18.36 -3.22 -5.12
CA ASP A 33 17.28 -3.22 -4.13
C ASP A 33 16.60 -4.60 -4.09
N PRO A 34 16.63 -5.33 -2.95
CA PRO A 34 16.03 -6.65 -2.81
C PRO A 34 14.54 -6.70 -3.19
N LEU A 35 13.80 -5.60 -3.11
CA LEU A 35 12.41 -5.53 -3.55
C LEU A 35 12.24 -5.80 -5.06
N PHE A 36 13.30 -5.56 -5.85
CA PHE A 36 13.34 -5.74 -7.30
C PHE A 36 14.34 -6.82 -7.72
N GLN A 37 14.62 -7.81 -6.84
CA GLN A 37 15.64 -8.84 -7.06
C GLN A 37 15.55 -9.53 -8.42
N THR A 38 14.34 -9.82 -8.89
CA THR A 38 14.10 -10.45 -10.20
C THR A 38 14.54 -9.61 -11.39
N HIS A 39 14.81 -8.31 -11.19
CA HIS A 39 15.10 -7.32 -12.23
C HIS A 39 16.53 -6.76 -12.19
N TRP A 40 17.35 -7.12 -11.20
CA TRP A 40 18.79 -6.81 -11.22
C TRP A 40 19.68 -8.06 -11.12
N PHE A 41 19.16 -9.20 -10.64
CA PHE A 41 19.93 -10.45 -10.55
C PHE A 41 20.14 -11.15 -11.90
N GLY A 42 19.40 -10.76 -12.94
CA GLY A 42 19.55 -11.32 -14.28
C GLY A 42 20.93 -11.00 -14.87
N LYS A 43 21.75 -12.02 -15.14
CA LYS A 43 22.97 -11.82 -15.95
C LYS A 43 22.56 -11.25 -17.30
N ALA A 44 23.07 -10.07 -17.65
CA ALA A 44 22.99 -9.54 -19.02
C ALA A 44 23.47 -10.64 -20.00
N GLY A 45 22.58 -11.10 -20.88
CA GLY A 45 22.88 -12.15 -21.87
C GLY A 45 22.45 -13.58 -21.51
N PHE A 46 21.98 -13.88 -20.30
CA PHE A 46 21.34 -15.17 -20.02
C PHE A 46 19.85 -15.09 -20.37
N ALA A 47 19.59 -15.09 -21.68
CA ALA A 47 18.26 -15.20 -22.23
C ALA A 47 17.59 -16.48 -21.70
N THR A 48 16.59 -16.28 -20.85
CA THR A 48 15.20 -16.64 -21.17
C THR A 48 15.04 -17.64 -22.31
N ARG A 49 14.51 -18.82 -22.00
CA ARG A 49 13.95 -19.77 -22.98
C ARG A 49 12.97 -19.00 -23.89
N GLY A 50 13.36 -18.73 -25.14
CA GLY A 50 12.55 -17.97 -26.12
C GLY A 50 13.04 -16.56 -26.51
N GLY A 51 14.25 -16.14 -26.11
CA GLY A 51 14.93 -14.99 -26.74
C GLY A 51 14.41 -13.58 -26.41
N ARG A 52 13.48 -13.42 -25.45
CA ARG A 52 13.07 -12.09 -24.98
C ARG A 52 13.91 -11.68 -23.77
N SER A 53 14.85 -10.76 -23.97
CA SER A 53 15.52 -10.09 -22.85
C SER A 53 14.48 -9.39 -21.98
N PHE A 54 14.40 -9.74 -20.70
CA PHE A 54 13.66 -8.92 -19.73
C PHE A 54 14.43 -7.61 -19.51
N ALA A 55 13.71 -6.49 -19.39
CA ALA A 55 14.37 -5.25 -19.02
C ALA A 55 14.82 -5.33 -17.56
N THR A 56 16.05 -4.90 -17.31
CA THR A 56 16.70 -4.94 -16.00
C THR A 56 17.03 -3.53 -15.53
N LEU A 57 17.18 -3.37 -14.23
CA LEU A 57 17.76 -2.16 -13.63
C LEU A 57 19.23 -2.04 -14.07
N ASN A 58 19.75 -0.81 -14.12
CA ASN A 58 21.17 -0.59 -14.33
C ASN A 58 21.94 -1.22 -13.15
N SER A 59 23.14 -1.75 -13.39
CA SER A 59 23.98 -2.30 -12.31
C SER A 59 24.52 -1.21 -11.37
N ILE A 60 24.74 -0.01 -11.91
CA ILE A 60 25.16 1.17 -11.17
C ILE A 60 24.25 2.36 -11.50
N PRO A 61 24.07 3.32 -10.58
CA PRO A 61 23.28 4.50 -10.86
C PRO A 61 23.94 5.32 -11.96
N ILE A 62 23.17 5.77 -12.93
CA ILE A 62 23.65 6.62 -14.02
C ILE A 62 22.67 7.77 -14.24
N VAL A 63 23.19 8.91 -14.71
CA VAL A 63 22.33 10.03 -15.09
C VAL A 63 21.51 9.62 -16.30
N LYS A 64 20.18 9.62 -16.14
CA LYS A 64 19.25 9.36 -17.24
C LYS A 64 18.56 10.63 -17.69
N THR A 65 18.23 10.64 -18.97
CA THR A 65 17.35 11.61 -19.60
C THR A 65 16.29 10.84 -20.39
N GLY A 66 15.10 11.40 -20.54
CA GLY A 66 14.02 10.76 -21.30
C GLY A 66 13.31 9.61 -20.58
N LEU A 67 13.35 9.54 -19.25
CA LEU A 67 12.39 8.77 -18.46
C LEU A 67 11.02 9.45 -18.56
N THR A 68 10.00 8.69 -18.92
CA THR A 68 8.63 9.14 -19.18
C THR A 68 7.68 8.83 -18.03
N LEU A 69 7.86 7.67 -17.38
CA LEU A 69 7.05 7.23 -16.26
C LEU A 69 7.59 7.76 -14.94
N CYS A 70 8.91 7.86 -14.78
CA CYS A 70 9.53 8.42 -13.58
C CYS A 70 10.40 9.65 -13.92
N PRO A 71 9.80 10.72 -14.48
CA PRO A 71 10.54 11.88 -14.99
C PRO A 71 11.26 12.67 -13.89
N GLN A 72 10.87 12.54 -12.63
CA GLN A 72 11.52 13.16 -11.48
C GLN A 72 12.99 12.72 -11.29
N TYR A 73 13.39 11.61 -11.93
CA TYR A 73 14.76 11.11 -11.97
C TYR A 73 15.55 11.57 -13.22
N ASN A 74 14.94 12.32 -14.14
CA ASN A 74 15.67 12.90 -15.27
C ASN A 74 16.69 13.95 -14.77
N GLY A 75 17.92 13.88 -15.29
CA GLY A 75 19.02 14.74 -14.86
C GLY A 75 19.60 14.37 -13.48
N LYS A 76 19.18 13.25 -12.88
CA LYS A 76 19.68 12.73 -11.61
C LYS A 76 20.25 11.32 -11.79
N MET A 77 21.08 10.88 -10.84
CA MET A 77 21.53 9.49 -10.78
C MET A 77 20.34 8.57 -10.55
N SER A 78 20.16 7.59 -11.42
CA SER A 78 19.00 6.69 -11.42
C SER A 78 19.40 5.26 -11.76
N CYS A 79 18.72 4.30 -11.13
CA CYS A 79 18.84 2.87 -11.42
C CYS A 79 17.94 2.42 -12.59
N CYS A 80 17.00 3.24 -13.02
CA CYS A 80 16.08 2.91 -14.11
C CYS A 80 16.68 3.21 -15.48
N SER A 81 16.08 2.61 -16.52
CA SER A 81 16.31 2.93 -17.93
C SER A 81 14.97 3.03 -18.64
N THR A 82 14.92 3.66 -19.82
CA THR A 82 13.70 3.71 -20.63
C THR A 82 13.18 2.30 -20.99
N ALA A 83 14.07 1.33 -21.17
CA ALA A 83 13.66 -0.07 -21.36
C ALA A 83 12.98 -0.64 -20.11
N PHE A 84 13.50 -0.31 -18.91
CA PHE A 84 12.92 -0.76 -17.64
C PHE A 84 11.56 -0.13 -17.33
N GLU A 85 11.28 1.08 -17.83
CA GLU A 85 9.94 1.70 -17.72
C GLU A 85 8.84 0.81 -18.31
N THR A 86 9.16 -0.03 -19.31
CA THR A 86 8.20 -1.01 -19.85
C THR A 86 7.77 -2.05 -18.82
N GLU A 87 8.70 -2.50 -17.95
CA GLU A 87 8.37 -3.43 -16.87
C GLU A 87 7.62 -2.71 -15.75
N GLN A 88 8.00 -1.48 -15.40
CA GLN A 88 7.25 -0.68 -14.43
C GLN A 88 5.79 -0.45 -14.88
N LEU A 89 5.57 -0.15 -16.16
CA LEU A 89 4.23 -0.01 -16.72
C LEU A 89 3.43 -1.30 -16.62
N ARG A 90 4.03 -2.44 -16.97
CA ARG A 90 3.38 -3.75 -16.86
C ARG A 90 2.90 -4.02 -15.44
N HIS A 91 3.73 -3.77 -14.43
CA HIS A 91 3.36 -3.99 -13.03
C HIS A 91 2.34 -2.97 -12.52
N PHE A 92 2.42 -1.71 -12.95
CA PHE A 92 1.38 -0.71 -12.66
C PHE A 92 0.02 -1.10 -13.26
N GLU A 93 0.01 -1.51 -14.52
CA GLU A 93 -1.20 -1.94 -15.24
C GLU A 93 -1.84 -3.17 -14.61
N TYR A 94 -1.06 -4.04 -13.95
CA TYR A 94 -1.62 -5.15 -13.19
C TYR A 94 -2.55 -4.67 -12.06
N PHE A 95 -2.13 -3.68 -11.26
CA PHE A 95 -3.00 -3.10 -10.24
C PHE A 95 -4.21 -2.40 -10.85
N ARG A 96 -3.98 -1.59 -11.90
CA ARG A 96 -5.02 -0.79 -12.55
C ARG A 96 -6.07 -1.62 -13.28
N ASN A 97 -5.64 -2.58 -14.09
CA ASN A 97 -6.48 -3.28 -15.05
C ASN A 97 -6.88 -4.68 -14.59
N MET A 98 -6.23 -5.24 -13.55
CA MET A 98 -6.56 -6.58 -13.06
C MET A 98 -7.04 -6.57 -11.61
N ILE A 99 -6.24 -6.13 -10.64
CA ILE A 99 -6.59 -6.25 -9.21
C ILE A 99 -7.91 -5.55 -8.89
N PHE A 100 -8.00 -4.24 -9.13
CA PHE A 100 -9.19 -3.47 -8.76
C PHE A 100 -10.43 -3.83 -9.58
N PRO A 101 -10.35 -3.99 -10.91
CA PRO A 101 -11.51 -4.42 -11.68
C PRO A 101 -12.00 -5.83 -11.32
N LEU A 102 -11.10 -6.78 -11.02
CA LEU A 102 -11.47 -8.14 -10.61
C LEU A 102 -12.27 -8.12 -9.30
N LYS A 103 -11.87 -7.29 -8.33
CA LYS A 103 -12.65 -7.10 -7.09
C LYS A 103 -14.07 -6.61 -7.38
N PHE A 104 -14.23 -5.66 -8.31
CA PHE A 104 -15.56 -5.18 -8.71
C PHE A 104 -16.38 -6.24 -9.46
N HIS A 105 -15.74 -6.98 -10.36
CA HIS A 105 -16.38 -8.10 -11.05
C HIS A 105 -16.89 -9.13 -10.04
N ASN A 106 -16.08 -9.50 -9.05
CA ASN A 106 -16.46 -10.41 -7.98
C ASN A 106 -17.59 -9.86 -7.12
N LEU A 107 -17.55 -8.56 -6.79
CA LEU A 107 -18.59 -7.90 -6.02
C LEU A 107 -19.94 -7.89 -6.76
N LEU A 108 -19.94 -7.61 -8.08
CA LEU A 108 -21.13 -7.68 -8.93
C LEU A 108 -21.66 -9.11 -9.05
N ALA A 109 -20.77 -10.08 -9.23
CA ALA A 109 -21.13 -11.49 -9.26
C ALA A 109 -21.73 -11.97 -7.93
N TYR A 110 -21.17 -11.51 -6.80
CA TYR A 110 -21.69 -11.82 -5.48
C TYR A 110 -23.06 -11.16 -5.26
N ARG A 111 -23.24 -9.88 -5.63
CA ARG A 111 -24.55 -9.21 -5.63
C ARG A 111 -25.60 -10.03 -6.37
N LYS A 112 -25.30 -10.46 -7.61
CA LYS A 112 -26.21 -11.32 -8.37
C LYS A 112 -26.51 -12.63 -7.65
N SER A 113 -25.50 -13.25 -7.03
CA SER A 113 -25.71 -14.46 -6.22
C SER A 113 -26.57 -14.23 -4.97
N VAL A 114 -26.57 -13.02 -4.40
CA VAL A 114 -27.47 -12.64 -3.31
C VAL A 114 -28.88 -12.44 -3.87
N GLU A 115 -29.05 -11.73 -4.99
CA GLU A 115 -30.34 -11.54 -5.67
C GLU A 115 -31.00 -12.90 -6.02
N ASP A 116 -30.22 -13.87 -6.48
CA ASP A 116 -30.68 -15.23 -6.81
C ASP A 116 -31.33 -15.97 -5.62
N VAL A 117 -31.09 -15.55 -4.37
CA VAL A 117 -31.74 -16.12 -3.17
C VAL A 117 -33.26 -15.95 -3.20
N GLN A 118 -33.77 -14.90 -3.86
CA GLN A 118 -35.22 -14.71 -4.04
C GLN A 118 -35.89 -15.84 -4.81
N ASN A 119 -35.12 -16.58 -5.63
CA ASN A 119 -35.60 -17.72 -6.41
C ASN A 119 -35.49 -19.05 -5.65
N THR A 120 -35.07 -19.04 -4.38
CA THR A 120 -34.92 -20.24 -3.56
C THR A 120 -36.18 -20.52 -2.73
N PRO A 121 -36.42 -21.77 -2.29
CA PRO A 121 -37.53 -22.09 -1.41
C PRO A 121 -37.50 -21.37 -0.05
N ALA A 122 -36.34 -20.84 0.37
CA ALA A 122 -36.19 -20.12 1.63
C ALA A 122 -36.87 -18.75 1.62
N TRP A 123 -36.97 -18.09 0.45
CA TRP A 123 -37.55 -16.76 0.32
C TRP A 123 -39.05 -16.67 0.68
N PRO A 124 -39.95 -17.49 0.11
CA PRO A 124 -41.40 -17.37 0.39
C PRO A 124 -41.78 -17.75 1.83
N VAL A 125 -40.93 -18.49 2.55
CA VAL A 125 -41.15 -18.88 3.95
C VAL A 125 -40.47 -17.96 4.96
N ALA A 126 -39.64 -17.01 4.49
CA ALA A 126 -38.94 -16.07 5.35
C ALA A 126 -39.92 -15.09 6.00
N THR A 127 -39.58 -14.66 7.22
CA THR A 127 -40.35 -13.65 7.95
C THR A 127 -40.22 -12.28 7.26
N PRO A 128 -41.18 -11.36 7.47
CA PRO A 128 -41.08 -9.99 6.93
C PRO A 128 -39.79 -9.27 7.33
N VAL A 129 -39.29 -9.50 8.55
CA VAL A 129 -38.04 -8.92 9.05
C VAL A 129 -36.82 -9.43 8.27
N GLU A 130 -36.78 -10.74 7.97
CA GLU A 130 -35.68 -11.32 7.17
C GLU A 130 -35.68 -10.79 5.73
N GLN A 131 -36.86 -10.60 5.14
CA GLN A 131 -37.01 -10.02 3.80
C GLN A 131 -36.58 -8.54 3.77
N GLU A 132 -36.89 -7.77 4.82
CA GLU A 132 -36.43 -6.38 4.97
C GLU A 132 -34.90 -6.30 5.10
N GLN A 133 -34.30 -7.11 5.98
CA GLN A 133 -32.84 -7.18 6.14
C GLN A 133 -32.13 -7.59 4.84
N PHE A 134 -32.72 -8.53 4.09
CA PHE A 134 -32.21 -8.91 2.78
C PHE A 134 -32.28 -7.77 1.76
N SER A 135 -33.39 -7.03 1.74
CA SER A 135 -33.56 -5.89 0.84
C SER A 135 -32.54 -4.79 1.16
N LEU A 136 -32.34 -4.50 2.45
CA LEU A 136 -31.29 -3.59 2.91
C LEU A 136 -29.90 -4.06 2.47
N ALA A 137 -29.59 -5.36 2.58
CA ALA A 137 -28.31 -5.91 2.13
C ALA A 137 -28.07 -5.68 0.62
N LEU A 138 -29.10 -5.87 -0.21
CA LEU A 138 -29.03 -5.56 -1.65
C LEU A 138 -28.82 -4.06 -1.92
N GLU A 139 -29.50 -3.19 -1.19
CA GLU A 139 -29.35 -1.74 -1.33
C GLU A 139 -27.92 -1.26 -1.00
N ARG A 140 -27.27 -1.87 -0.01
CA ARG A 140 -25.90 -1.50 0.41
C ARG A 140 -24.82 -1.81 -0.63
N PHE A 141 -25.12 -2.58 -1.68
CA PHE A 141 -24.19 -2.71 -2.81
C PHE A 141 -24.08 -1.41 -3.61
N ASN A 142 -25.14 -0.59 -3.66
CA ASN A 142 -25.17 0.58 -4.54
C ASN A 142 -24.07 1.60 -4.20
N PRO A 143 -23.85 2.03 -2.94
CA PRO A 143 -22.78 2.95 -2.61
C PRO A 143 -21.38 2.39 -2.91
N VAL A 144 -21.14 1.10 -2.65
CA VAL A 144 -19.84 0.46 -2.90
C VAL A 144 -19.54 0.39 -4.40
N LEU A 145 -20.54 0.12 -5.24
CA LEU A 145 -20.40 0.02 -6.69
C LEU A 145 -20.39 1.39 -7.40
N HIS A 146 -20.83 2.46 -6.74
CA HIS A 146 -21.01 3.75 -7.37
C HIS A 146 -19.66 4.47 -7.60
N PRO A 147 -19.34 4.91 -8.84
CA PRO A 147 -18.06 5.55 -9.16
C PRO A 147 -17.70 6.76 -8.31
N SER A 148 -18.69 7.54 -7.87
CA SER A 148 -18.43 8.71 -7.01
C SER A 148 -17.88 8.36 -5.63
N VAL A 149 -17.98 7.10 -5.20
CA VAL A 149 -17.52 6.64 -3.88
C VAL A 149 -16.11 6.04 -3.99
N HIS A 150 -15.85 5.22 -5.02
CA HIS A 150 -14.58 4.47 -5.12
C HIS A 150 -13.52 5.12 -6.00
N ALA A 151 -13.89 5.95 -6.98
CA ALA A 151 -12.92 6.39 -7.99
C ALA A 151 -11.81 7.28 -7.41
N ASP A 152 -12.13 8.13 -6.43
CA ASP A 152 -11.13 8.97 -5.76
C ASP A 152 -10.17 8.13 -4.91
N CYS A 153 -10.70 7.18 -4.15
CA CYS A 153 -9.94 6.20 -3.39
C CYS A 153 -8.97 5.42 -4.27
N PHE A 154 -9.46 4.85 -5.38
CA PHE A 154 -8.63 4.00 -6.24
C PHE A 154 -7.58 4.82 -6.98
N SER A 155 -7.88 6.08 -7.31
CA SER A 155 -6.87 7.00 -7.85
C SER A 155 -5.75 7.26 -6.83
N ALA A 156 -6.10 7.39 -5.55
CA ALA A 156 -5.12 7.57 -4.47
C ALA A 156 -4.25 6.33 -4.28
N VAL A 157 -4.84 5.14 -4.30
CA VAL A 157 -4.11 3.87 -4.22
C VAL A 157 -3.20 3.69 -5.44
N LEU A 158 -3.68 3.96 -6.66
CA LEU A 158 -2.83 3.93 -7.86
C LEU A 158 -1.70 4.95 -7.80
N THR A 159 -1.93 6.13 -7.23
CA THR A 159 -0.86 7.12 -7.01
C THR A 159 0.23 6.55 -6.09
N TYR A 160 -0.17 5.88 -5.01
CA TYR A 160 0.76 5.18 -4.12
C TYR A 160 1.53 4.08 -4.86
N THR A 161 0.84 3.23 -5.64
CA THR A 161 1.47 2.18 -6.45
C THR A 161 2.46 2.74 -7.46
N ALA A 162 2.12 3.83 -8.15
CA ALA A 162 3.01 4.51 -9.08
C ALA A 162 4.29 5.00 -8.40
N GLY A 163 4.17 5.57 -7.20
CA GLY A 163 5.30 5.98 -6.38
C GLY A 163 6.21 4.80 -6.00
N MET A 164 5.61 3.68 -5.59
CA MET A 164 6.35 2.45 -5.28
C MET A 164 7.02 1.82 -6.51
N ASN A 165 6.43 1.94 -7.71
CA ASN A 165 7.09 1.52 -8.94
C ASN A 165 8.28 2.41 -9.29
N CYS A 166 8.17 3.74 -9.09
CA CYS A 166 9.31 4.65 -9.28
C CYS A 166 10.40 4.52 -8.22
N PHE A 167 10.12 3.92 -7.06
CA PHE A 167 11.12 3.65 -6.04
C PHE A 167 12.28 2.79 -6.55
N ALA A 168 12.04 1.93 -7.56
CA ALA A 168 13.07 1.14 -8.24
C ALA A 168 14.18 1.99 -8.87
N CYS A 169 13.92 3.27 -9.15
CA CYS A 169 14.86 4.18 -9.77
C CYS A 169 15.82 4.82 -8.75
N LYS A 170 15.58 4.62 -7.45
CA LYS A 170 16.22 5.35 -6.37
C LYS A 170 17.52 4.65 -5.90
N PRO A 171 18.71 5.25 -6.13
CA PRO A 171 19.98 4.59 -5.84
C PRO A 171 20.33 4.52 -4.34
N ASP A 172 19.67 5.34 -3.53
CA ASP A 172 19.80 5.42 -2.08
C ASP A 172 18.66 4.67 -1.35
N TRP A 173 18.05 3.67 -1.98
CA TRP A 173 16.92 2.90 -1.44
C TRP A 173 17.15 2.38 -0.01
N PHE A 174 18.39 2.00 0.33
CA PHE A 174 18.79 1.51 1.65
C PHE A 174 18.60 2.54 2.77
N ALA A 175 18.54 3.84 2.46
CA ALA A 175 18.23 4.88 3.45
C ALA A 175 16.76 4.82 3.90
N TYR A 176 15.88 4.24 3.08
CA TYR A 176 14.45 4.13 3.33
C TYR A 176 14.02 2.72 3.73
N ALA A 177 14.90 1.72 3.62
CA ALA A 177 14.56 0.32 3.86
C ALA A 177 15.12 -0.16 5.21
N VAL A 178 14.30 -0.88 5.96
CA VAL A 178 14.71 -1.71 7.09
C VAL A 178 14.91 -3.13 6.57
N GLN A 179 16.11 -3.66 6.78
CA GLN A 179 16.48 -4.99 6.33
C GLN A 179 16.65 -5.95 7.51
N ASP A 180 16.29 -7.21 7.28
CA ASP A 180 16.69 -8.35 8.09
C ASP A 180 17.34 -9.39 7.18
N SER A 181 18.59 -9.75 7.44
CA SER A 181 19.28 -10.86 6.77
C SER A 181 19.22 -10.83 5.23
N SER A 182 19.37 -9.63 4.63
CA SER A 182 19.25 -9.28 3.19
C SER A 182 17.83 -9.10 2.63
N GLN A 183 16.79 -9.38 3.40
CA GLN A 183 15.41 -9.12 3.01
C GLN A 183 14.95 -7.74 3.50
N VAL A 184 14.30 -6.97 2.63
CA VAL A 184 13.58 -5.76 3.06
C VAL A 184 12.29 -6.18 3.76
N ILE A 185 12.22 -5.93 5.06
CA ILE A 185 11.06 -6.28 5.91
C ILE A 185 10.11 -5.10 6.11
N ARG A 186 10.59 -3.88 5.87
CA ARG A 186 9.80 -2.65 6.04
C ARG A 186 10.43 -1.49 5.26
N LEU A 187 9.58 -0.71 4.61
CA LEU A 187 9.93 0.62 4.11
C LEU A 187 9.51 1.74 5.07
N ARG A 188 10.38 2.75 5.21
CA ARG A 188 10.17 3.96 6.00
C ARG A 188 9.51 4.99 5.12
N MET A 189 8.19 5.04 5.20
CA MET A 189 7.40 6.03 4.46
C MET A 189 7.00 7.17 5.39
N ARG A 190 6.77 8.35 4.81
CA ARG A 190 6.17 9.45 5.55
C ARG A 190 4.82 8.98 6.14
N PRO A 191 4.55 9.21 7.43
CA PRO A 191 3.26 8.86 8.03
C PRO A 191 2.07 9.50 7.29
N SER A 192 2.28 10.67 6.69
CA SER A 192 1.26 11.36 5.90
C SER A 192 0.82 10.59 4.66
N ALA A 193 1.69 9.76 4.07
CA ALA A 193 1.36 9.04 2.85
C ALA A 193 0.12 8.15 3.02
N CYS A 194 0.06 7.35 4.08
CA CYS A 194 -1.12 6.53 4.31
C CYS A 194 -2.34 7.38 4.71
N MET A 195 -2.15 8.42 5.53
CA MET A 195 -3.25 9.31 5.94
C MET A 195 -3.91 9.98 4.73
N GLU A 196 -3.12 10.43 3.76
CA GLU A 196 -3.59 11.02 2.51
C GLU A 196 -4.37 10.02 1.65
N VAL A 197 -3.92 8.76 1.55
CA VAL A 197 -4.68 7.72 0.83
C VAL A 197 -5.98 7.40 1.57
N TRP A 198 -5.94 7.23 2.89
CA TRP A 198 -7.13 6.96 3.70
C TRP A 198 -8.16 8.08 3.60
N ALA A 199 -7.75 9.35 3.64
CA ALA A 199 -8.67 10.48 3.50
C ALA A 199 -9.50 10.42 2.21
N ARG A 200 -8.96 9.83 1.14
CA ARG A 200 -9.65 9.62 -0.15
C ARG A 200 -10.43 8.30 -0.20
N CYS A 201 -10.16 7.39 0.73
CA CYS A 201 -10.79 6.07 0.83
C CYS A 201 -11.83 5.94 1.95
N GLU A 202 -11.93 6.91 2.86
CA GLU A 202 -12.81 6.84 4.03
C GLU A 202 -14.28 6.58 3.66
N ALA A 203 -14.81 7.30 2.67
CA ALA A 203 -16.19 7.13 2.21
C ALA A 203 -16.44 5.73 1.62
N PHE A 204 -15.47 5.20 0.85
CA PHE A 204 -15.54 3.85 0.31
C PHE A 204 -15.44 2.79 1.41
N GLY A 205 -14.54 2.99 2.38
CA GLY A 205 -14.38 2.10 3.54
C GLY A 205 -15.64 2.04 4.41
N ALA A 206 -16.29 3.17 4.64
CA ALA A 206 -17.58 3.23 5.34
C ALA A 206 -18.65 2.45 4.58
N ALA A 207 -18.80 2.68 3.27
CA ALA A 207 -19.75 1.95 2.43
C ALA A 207 -19.49 0.43 2.42
N ALA A 208 -18.22 0.01 2.32
CA ALA A 208 -17.83 -1.39 2.36
C ALA A 208 -18.15 -2.06 3.71
N THR A 209 -17.93 -1.32 4.81
CA THR A 209 -18.23 -1.80 6.17
C THR A 209 -19.74 -1.95 6.38
N GLU A 210 -20.54 -0.97 5.94
CA GLU A 210 -22.00 -1.05 5.99
C GLU A 210 -22.56 -2.21 5.15
N LEU A 211 -22.02 -2.42 3.94
CA LEU A 211 -22.37 -3.56 3.10
C LEU A 211 -22.08 -4.88 3.83
N ARG A 212 -20.87 -5.04 4.37
CA ARG A 212 -20.50 -6.23 5.15
C ARG A 212 -21.47 -6.46 6.30
N GLN A 213 -21.77 -5.42 7.08
CA GLN A 213 -22.67 -5.53 8.22
C GLN A 213 -24.07 -5.98 7.78
N ALA A 214 -24.64 -5.36 6.74
CA ALA A 214 -25.95 -5.73 6.22
C ALA A 214 -26.00 -7.19 5.70
N LEU A 215 -24.92 -7.65 5.05
CA LEU A 215 -24.79 -9.05 4.63
C LEU A 215 -24.71 -10.02 5.83
N LEU A 216 -24.03 -9.61 6.91
CA LEU A 216 -23.94 -10.41 8.13
C LEU A 216 -25.25 -10.42 8.94
N ASP A 217 -26.07 -9.39 8.82
CA ASP A 217 -27.35 -9.32 9.53
C ASP A 217 -28.46 -10.08 8.79
N SER A 218 -28.38 -10.21 7.47
CA SER A 218 -29.36 -10.95 6.68
C SER A 218 -29.11 -12.46 6.66
N ALA A 219 -30.00 -13.24 7.29
CA ALA A 219 -29.97 -14.71 7.23
C ALA A 219 -30.15 -15.25 5.79
N LEU A 220 -30.91 -14.53 4.96
CA LEU A 220 -31.13 -14.89 3.55
C LEU A 220 -29.89 -14.60 2.69
N ALA A 221 -29.24 -13.43 2.85
CA ALA A 221 -28.09 -13.07 2.03
C ALA A 221 -26.92 -14.05 2.21
N LYS A 222 -26.77 -14.63 3.41
CA LYS A 222 -25.78 -15.69 3.70
C LYS A 222 -25.98 -16.98 2.91
N GLN A 223 -27.13 -17.17 2.27
CA GLN A 223 -27.43 -18.34 1.42
C GLN A 223 -26.92 -18.18 -0.02
N ALA A 224 -26.33 -17.01 -0.35
CA ALA A 224 -25.68 -16.81 -1.63
C ALA A 224 -24.63 -17.90 -1.90
N LYS A 225 -24.63 -18.41 -3.14
CA LYS A 225 -23.75 -19.51 -3.57
C LYS A 225 -22.30 -19.07 -3.74
N ARG A 226 -22.06 -17.81 -4.11
CA ARG A 226 -20.72 -17.25 -4.28
C ARG A 226 -20.22 -16.67 -2.95
N PRO A 227 -18.91 -16.71 -2.68
CA PRO A 227 -18.35 -16.03 -1.52
C PRO A 227 -18.40 -14.50 -1.69
N ALA A 228 -18.51 -13.78 -0.57
CA ALA A 228 -18.37 -12.33 -0.56
C ALA A 228 -16.94 -11.92 -0.91
N GLU A 229 -16.79 -10.84 -1.67
CA GLU A 229 -15.49 -10.24 -1.95
C GLU A 229 -14.89 -9.62 -0.68
N ASP A 230 -13.60 -9.86 -0.45
CA ASP A 230 -12.89 -9.30 0.69
C ASP A 230 -12.48 -7.84 0.43
N LEU A 231 -13.09 -6.95 1.20
CA LEU A 231 -12.84 -5.51 1.23
C LEU A 231 -12.27 -5.05 2.59
N GLU A 232 -11.78 -5.97 3.43
CA GLU A 232 -11.26 -5.66 4.77
C GLU A 232 -10.12 -4.64 4.76
N MET A 233 -9.34 -4.56 3.68
CA MET A 233 -8.29 -3.55 3.55
C MET A 233 -8.82 -2.12 3.63
N PHE A 234 -10.11 -1.89 3.35
CA PHE A 234 -10.73 -0.57 3.41
C PHE A 234 -11.52 -0.35 4.71
N ALA A 235 -11.58 -1.32 5.62
CA ALA A 235 -12.39 -1.21 6.84
C ALA A 235 -11.89 -0.14 7.82
N SER A 236 -10.60 0.21 7.76
CA SER A 236 -10.01 1.27 8.58
C SER A 236 -8.74 1.83 7.97
N GLN A 237 -8.32 3.00 8.46
CA GLN A 237 -7.02 3.58 8.10
C GLN A 237 -5.88 2.60 8.33
N GLN A 238 -5.85 1.93 9.49
CA GLN A 238 -4.77 1.01 9.84
C GLN A 238 -4.74 -0.21 8.89
N ALA A 239 -5.90 -0.80 8.60
CA ALA A 239 -6.00 -1.92 7.67
C ALA A 239 -5.52 -1.54 6.26
N LEU A 240 -5.87 -0.33 5.80
CA LEU A 240 -5.41 0.17 4.51
C LEU A 240 -3.90 0.43 4.51
N CYS A 241 -3.36 1.02 5.57
CA CYS A 241 -1.92 1.22 5.71
C CYS A 241 -1.15 -0.09 5.69
N ASP A 242 -1.63 -1.08 6.44
CA ASP A 242 -0.99 -2.38 6.53
C ASP A 242 -1.03 -3.11 5.19
N TRP A 243 -2.18 -3.06 4.49
CA TRP A 243 -2.31 -3.62 3.15
C TRP A 243 -1.42 -2.93 2.13
N LEU A 244 -1.42 -1.59 2.08
CA LEU A 244 -0.54 -0.82 1.17
C LEU A 244 0.93 -1.16 1.43
N HIS A 245 1.31 -1.32 2.70
CA HIS A 245 2.67 -1.68 3.04
C HIS A 245 3.04 -3.11 2.61
N GLN A 246 2.21 -4.07 3.00
CA GLN A 246 2.51 -5.49 2.83
C GLN A 246 2.36 -5.93 1.38
N GLU A 247 1.29 -5.51 0.71
CA GLU A 247 0.96 -6.01 -0.63
C GLU A 247 1.47 -5.09 -1.75
N VAL A 248 1.66 -3.79 -1.50
CA VAL A 248 2.13 -2.85 -2.54
C VAL A 248 3.59 -2.45 -2.32
N ALA A 249 3.94 -1.99 -1.12
CA ALA A 249 5.27 -1.40 -0.88
C ALA A 249 6.39 -2.46 -0.81
N LEU A 250 6.11 -3.61 -0.20
CA LEU A 250 7.07 -4.72 -0.13
C LEU A 250 7.04 -5.61 -1.38
N HIS A 251 6.01 -5.48 -2.22
CA HIS A 251 5.85 -6.28 -3.43
C HIS A 251 5.44 -5.42 -4.64
N PRO A 252 6.17 -4.34 -4.98
CA PRO A 252 5.76 -3.43 -6.04
C PRO A 252 5.67 -4.13 -7.41
N PHE A 253 6.48 -5.17 -7.60
CA PHE A 253 6.54 -5.97 -8.83
C PHE A 253 5.94 -7.37 -8.62
N GLN A 254 4.97 -7.49 -7.71
CA GLN A 254 4.19 -8.71 -7.58
C GLN A 254 3.55 -9.04 -8.93
N ARG A 255 3.63 -10.31 -9.32
CA ARG A 255 2.88 -10.85 -10.43
C ARG A 255 1.62 -11.49 -9.88
N PRO A 256 0.51 -11.46 -10.63
CA PRO A 256 -0.65 -12.23 -10.24
C PRO A 256 -0.27 -13.69 -10.09
N THR A 257 -0.82 -14.29 -9.03
CA THR A 257 -0.77 -15.72 -8.83
C THR A 257 -1.41 -16.43 -10.04
N GLU A 258 -1.07 -17.69 -10.25
CA GLU A 258 -1.71 -18.51 -11.28
C GLU A 258 -3.23 -18.57 -11.07
N MET A 259 -3.66 -18.73 -9.82
CA MET A 259 -5.07 -18.70 -9.43
C MET A 259 -5.77 -17.39 -9.80
N GLU A 260 -5.15 -16.22 -9.56
CA GLU A 260 -5.75 -14.93 -9.96
C GLU A 260 -5.83 -14.77 -11.48
N ARG A 261 -4.87 -15.33 -12.22
CA ARG A 261 -4.90 -15.32 -13.69
C ARG A 261 -5.96 -16.24 -14.25
N GLU A 262 -6.22 -17.36 -13.61
CA GLU A 262 -7.28 -18.30 -14.00
C GLU A 262 -8.67 -17.79 -13.59
N ALA A 263 -8.75 -17.05 -12.49
CA ALA A 263 -10.00 -16.44 -12.03
C ALA A 263 -10.36 -15.15 -12.78
N ALA A 264 -9.40 -14.53 -13.47
CA ALA A 264 -9.64 -13.34 -14.27
C ALA A 264 -10.59 -13.68 -15.43
N PRO A 265 -11.66 -12.88 -15.64
CA PRO A 265 -12.52 -13.01 -16.81
C PRO A 265 -11.71 -13.05 -18.11
N GLU A 266 -12.15 -13.83 -19.12
CA GLU A 266 -11.37 -14.04 -20.36
C GLU A 266 -11.09 -12.73 -21.12
N ASP A 267 -11.97 -11.74 -21.00
CA ASP A 267 -11.81 -10.39 -21.54
C ASP A 267 -10.78 -9.55 -20.78
N MET A 268 -10.38 -9.98 -19.58
CA MET A 268 -9.39 -9.34 -18.72
C MET A 268 -8.05 -10.10 -18.66
N ALA A 269 -7.99 -11.31 -19.24
CA ALA A 269 -6.79 -12.13 -19.21
C ALA A 269 -5.70 -11.52 -20.13
N PRO A 270 -4.54 -11.09 -19.60
CA PRO A 270 -3.42 -10.66 -20.44
C PRO A 270 -2.96 -11.84 -21.30
N ALA A 271 -2.48 -11.55 -22.51
CA ALA A 271 -1.98 -12.55 -23.44
C ALA A 271 -1.08 -13.56 -22.72
N ARG A 272 -1.49 -14.84 -22.74
CA ARG A 272 -0.89 -15.93 -21.94
C ARG A 272 0.64 -15.98 -22.12
N VAL A 273 1.36 -15.55 -21.09
CA VAL A 273 2.78 -15.89 -20.93
C VAL A 273 2.82 -17.16 -20.09
N ALA A 274 3.23 -18.27 -20.70
CA ALA A 274 3.35 -19.55 -20.02
C ALA A 274 4.21 -19.39 -18.76
N THR A 275 3.58 -19.54 -17.60
CA THR A 275 4.24 -19.41 -16.30
C THR A 275 4.40 -20.80 -15.72
N THR A 276 5.55 -21.05 -15.09
CA THR A 276 5.91 -22.34 -14.54
C THR A 276 5.18 -22.54 -13.21
N THR A 277 4.31 -23.55 -13.13
CA THR A 277 3.52 -23.91 -11.96
C THR A 277 4.42 -24.30 -10.78
N MET A 278 4.24 -23.68 -9.62
CA MET A 278 4.93 -24.06 -8.37
C MET A 278 4.24 -25.26 -7.71
N PRO A 279 5.00 -26.19 -7.10
CA PRO A 279 4.45 -27.39 -6.47
C PRO A 279 3.70 -27.08 -5.15
N PRO A 280 2.65 -27.87 -4.82
CA PRO A 280 1.73 -27.61 -3.70
C PRO A 280 2.34 -27.65 -2.30
N ALA A 281 3.57 -28.14 -2.15
CA ALA A 281 4.28 -28.15 -0.87
C ALA A 281 4.74 -26.75 -0.42
N GLU A 282 4.98 -25.82 -1.35
CA GLU A 282 5.45 -24.45 -1.04
C GLU A 282 4.31 -23.52 -0.56
N ALA A 283 3.06 -23.81 -0.94
CA ALA A 283 1.91 -22.98 -0.54
C ALA A 283 1.58 -23.10 0.96
N ALA A 284 1.76 -24.28 1.55
CA ALA A 284 1.54 -24.51 2.99
C ALA A 284 2.63 -23.86 3.86
N ALA A 285 3.89 -23.88 3.41
CA ALA A 285 5.00 -23.23 4.10
C ALA A 285 4.84 -21.69 4.15
N LEU A 286 4.21 -21.09 3.14
CA LEU A 286 3.95 -19.65 3.09
C LEU A 286 2.92 -19.20 4.15
N ALA A 287 1.94 -20.06 4.49
CA ALA A 287 0.93 -19.74 5.49
C ALA A 287 1.49 -19.75 6.93
N GLU A 288 2.39 -20.68 7.23
CA GLU A 288 3.05 -20.78 8.54
C GLU A 288 4.08 -19.66 8.77
N ALA A 289 4.81 -19.26 7.71
CA ALA A 289 5.71 -18.11 7.74
C ALA A 289 4.99 -16.79 8.06
N LYS A 290 3.74 -16.60 7.58
CA LYS A 290 2.92 -15.41 7.88
C LYS A 290 2.51 -15.31 9.36
N SER A 291 2.40 -16.44 10.07
CA SER A 291 2.06 -16.48 11.51
C SER A 291 3.23 -16.00 12.37
N LEU A 292 4.45 -16.48 12.11
CA LEU A 292 5.66 -16.10 12.85
C LEU A 292 6.01 -14.61 12.70
N LEU A 293 5.72 -14.03 11.53
CA LEU A 293 5.93 -12.61 11.22
C LEU A 293 5.16 -11.67 12.16
N ARG A 294 3.96 -12.08 12.62
CA ARG A 294 3.12 -11.27 13.53
C ARG A 294 3.74 -11.11 14.92
N THR A 295 4.50 -12.10 15.39
CA THR A 295 5.17 -12.09 16.71
C THR A 295 6.46 -11.24 16.71
N GLN A 296 7.20 -11.21 15.60
CA GLN A 296 8.39 -10.35 15.45
C GLN A 296 8.05 -8.84 15.41
N ALA A 297 6.83 -8.46 15.03
CA ALA A 297 6.39 -7.08 14.97
C ALA A 297 6.44 -6.36 16.33
N ALA A 298 6.32 -7.09 17.45
CA ALA A 298 6.43 -6.56 18.80
C ALA A 298 7.88 -6.21 19.19
N GLN A 299 8.86 -7.04 18.82
CA GLN A 299 10.29 -6.80 19.09
C GLN A 299 10.85 -5.67 18.21
N GLN A 300 10.37 -5.52 16.98
CA GLN A 300 10.74 -4.40 16.11
C GLN A 300 10.31 -3.03 16.68
N ARG A 301 9.27 -2.97 17.52
CA ARG A 301 8.79 -1.73 18.12
C ARG A 301 9.82 -1.10 19.07
N LEU A 302 10.70 -1.90 19.68
CA LEU A 302 11.80 -1.44 20.53
C LEU A 302 13.00 -0.90 19.73
N ARG A 303 13.26 -1.43 18.53
CA ARG A 303 14.30 -0.91 17.61
C ARG A 303 13.91 0.44 16.98
N ARG A 304 12.62 0.71 16.80
CA ARG A 304 12.11 1.98 16.23
C ARG A 304 12.52 3.23 17.02
N LEU A 305 12.89 3.11 18.30
CA LEU A 305 13.30 4.24 19.13
C LEU A 305 14.77 4.68 18.91
N GLN A 306 15.57 3.93 18.16
CA GLN A 306 16.98 4.27 17.86
C GLN A 306 17.19 4.84 16.43
N GLU A 307 16.12 5.07 15.67
CA GLU A 307 16.16 5.21 14.21
C GLU A 307 15.76 6.60 13.67
N ASP A 308 15.77 7.64 14.50
CA ASP A 308 15.35 9.01 14.17
C ASP A 308 16.26 9.76 13.16
N ALA A 309 17.32 9.12 12.65
CA ALA A 309 18.30 9.74 11.74
C ALA A 309 18.17 9.34 10.26
N LEU A 310 17.15 8.56 9.87
CA LEU A 310 17.00 8.05 8.50
C LEU A 310 15.86 8.71 7.74
N ASP A 311 16.05 8.85 6.43
CA ASP A 311 15.12 9.53 5.54
C ASP A 311 13.77 8.80 5.43
N GLN A 312 12.71 9.58 5.22
CA GLN A 312 11.36 9.06 5.00
C GLN A 312 10.98 9.20 3.52
N LEU A 313 10.50 8.11 2.93
CA LEU A 313 10.04 8.06 1.54
C LEU A 313 8.71 8.81 1.38
N ASP A 314 8.70 9.82 0.52
CA ASP A 314 7.50 10.50 0.06
C ASP A 314 6.88 9.79 -1.15
N VAL A 315 6.33 8.60 -0.91
CA VAL A 315 5.78 7.74 -1.96
C VAL A 315 4.66 8.41 -2.77
N LEU A 316 3.83 9.24 -2.14
CA LEU A 316 2.80 9.99 -2.87
C LEU A 316 3.37 11.13 -3.69
N GLY A 317 4.42 11.80 -3.20
CA GLY A 317 5.19 12.76 -4.00
C GLY A 317 5.75 12.12 -5.27
N GLU A 318 6.42 10.96 -5.13
CA GLU A 318 6.93 10.17 -6.25
C GLU A 318 5.80 9.82 -7.23
N GLY A 319 4.68 9.30 -6.72
CA GLY A 319 3.52 8.92 -7.53
C GLY A 319 2.88 10.09 -8.28
N ARG A 320 2.70 11.25 -7.63
CA ARG A 320 2.16 12.47 -8.27
C ARG A 320 3.09 13.04 -9.33
N SER A 321 4.40 12.90 -9.14
CA SER A 321 5.41 13.34 -10.11
C SER A 321 5.63 12.36 -11.27
N SER A 322 4.99 11.20 -11.21
CA SER A 322 5.12 10.14 -12.22
C SER A 322 4.27 10.40 -13.45
N GLY A 323 4.64 9.79 -14.57
CA GLY A 323 3.87 9.76 -15.82
C GLY A 323 2.84 8.63 -15.89
N PHE A 324 2.61 7.89 -14.80
CA PHE A 324 1.58 6.84 -14.79
C PHE A 324 0.18 7.44 -14.86
N ASN A 325 -0.74 6.76 -15.56
CA ASN A 325 -2.15 7.11 -15.50
C ASN A 325 -2.74 6.66 -14.15
N VAL A 326 -2.64 7.51 -13.14
CA VAL A 326 -3.14 7.24 -11.78
C VAL A 326 -4.63 7.56 -11.62
N VAL A 327 -5.28 8.16 -12.62
CA VAL A 327 -6.69 8.56 -12.53
C VAL A 327 -7.60 7.36 -12.81
N TRP A 328 -8.41 6.97 -11.84
CA TRP A 328 -9.42 5.93 -11.99
C TRP A 328 -10.62 6.45 -12.81
N PRO A 329 -11.18 5.67 -13.75
CA PRO A 329 -12.39 6.08 -14.48
C PRO A 329 -13.55 6.42 -13.54
N GLY A 330 -14.23 7.53 -13.79
CA GLY A 330 -15.34 8.00 -12.94
C GLY A 330 -14.93 8.90 -11.78
N ALA A 331 -13.63 9.13 -11.56
CA ALA A 331 -13.15 10.25 -10.77
C ALA A 331 -13.37 11.52 -11.59
N GLY A 332 -14.63 11.97 -11.66
CA GLY A 332 -14.98 13.21 -12.34
C GLY A 332 -14.09 14.35 -11.82
N SER A 333 -13.81 15.33 -12.68
CA SER A 333 -13.10 16.59 -12.35
C SER A 333 -13.77 17.44 -11.26
N SER A 334 -14.80 16.90 -10.60
CA SER A 334 -15.69 17.50 -9.62
C SER A 334 -15.01 17.96 -8.31
N GLY A 335 -13.73 17.65 -8.12
CA GLY A 335 -13.06 17.72 -6.81
C GLY A 335 -11.83 18.62 -6.67
N ALA A 336 -11.43 19.40 -7.68
CA ALA A 336 -10.46 20.49 -7.46
C ALA A 336 -11.13 21.74 -6.83
N ARG A 337 -12.26 21.58 -6.12
CA ARG A 337 -12.69 22.59 -5.15
C ARG A 337 -11.81 22.38 -3.94
N GLY A 338 -10.90 23.33 -3.74
CA GLY A 338 -9.93 23.32 -2.66
C GLY A 338 -10.55 22.80 -1.37
N VAL A 339 -9.79 21.94 -0.71
CA VAL A 339 -9.87 21.72 0.73
C VAL A 339 -9.71 23.09 1.38
N THR A 340 -10.80 23.85 1.44
CA THR A 340 -10.94 24.88 2.44
C THR A 340 -11.06 24.11 3.74
N ASP A 341 -10.00 24.23 4.55
CA ASP A 341 -9.97 23.79 5.93
C ASP A 341 -11.35 23.94 6.56
N ARG A 342 -12.03 22.82 6.80
CA ARG A 342 -13.14 22.81 7.75
C ARG A 342 -12.48 23.00 9.12
N PRO A 343 -12.68 24.14 9.81
CA PRO A 343 -12.23 24.23 11.19
C PRO A 343 -13.01 23.17 11.96
N ARG A 344 -12.28 22.26 12.62
CA ARG A 344 -12.82 21.42 13.68
C ARG A 344 -13.35 22.34 14.77
N ALA A 345 -14.61 22.73 14.69
CA ALA A 345 -15.33 23.32 15.79
C ALA A 345 -15.47 22.24 16.87
N LEU A 346 -14.56 22.25 17.84
CA LEU A 346 -14.75 21.63 19.12
C LEU A 346 -15.99 22.25 19.75
N ALA A 347 -17.11 21.51 19.73
CA ALA A 347 -18.24 21.81 20.57
C ALA A 347 -17.83 21.57 22.03
N ALA A 348 -17.31 22.62 22.67
CA ALA A 348 -17.22 22.70 24.11
C ALA A 348 -18.64 22.93 24.66
N THR A 349 -19.33 21.85 25.03
CA THR A 349 -20.57 21.92 25.79
C THR A 349 -20.24 22.37 27.21
N ALA A 350 -20.25 23.67 27.45
CA ALA A 350 -20.19 24.24 28.78
C ALA A 350 -21.56 24.09 29.45
N MET A 351 -21.68 23.11 30.35
CA MET A 351 -22.76 23.06 31.35
C MET A 351 -22.60 24.24 32.31
N SER A 352 -23.40 25.29 32.13
CA SER A 352 -23.60 26.31 33.17
C SER A 352 -24.64 25.82 34.17
N LEU A 353 -24.15 25.34 35.31
CA LEU A 353 -24.88 25.30 36.57
C LEU A 353 -25.11 26.74 37.04
N ALA A 354 -26.35 27.23 36.95
CA ALA A 354 -26.80 28.40 37.71
C ALA A 354 -27.78 27.92 38.80
N ALA A 355 -27.26 27.89 40.02
CA ALA A 355 -28.04 27.67 41.23
C ALA A 355 -28.59 29.01 41.76
N ALA A 356 -29.74 28.89 42.43
CA ALA A 356 -30.27 29.77 43.48
C ALA A 356 -30.84 31.15 43.08
N GLY A 357 -32.17 31.22 43.10
CA GLY A 357 -32.94 32.44 43.29
C GLY A 357 -34.18 32.13 44.15
N LEU A 358 -34.04 32.33 45.46
CA LEU A 358 -35.07 32.21 46.49
C LEU A 358 -36.29 33.09 46.19
N GLY A 359 -37.49 32.55 46.40
CA GLY A 359 -38.75 33.27 46.31
C GLY A 359 -39.80 32.69 47.27
N LEU A 360 -39.63 32.97 48.56
CA LEU A 360 -40.65 32.83 49.60
C LEU A 360 -41.86 33.75 49.29
N GLY A 361 -43.07 33.21 49.39
CA GLY A 361 -44.32 33.98 49.40
C GLY A 361 -45.50 33.05 49.65
N ALA A 362 -45.78 32.70 50.90
CA ALA A 362 -46.74 33.39 51.78
C ALA A 362 -48.19 32.96 51.56
N SER A 363 -48.58 32.00 52.40
CA SER A 363 -49.91 31.73 52.95
C SER A 363 -50.89 32.90 52.98
N ARG A 364 -52.15 32.67 52.58
CA ARG A 364 -53.34 33.17 53.29
C ARG A 364 -54.64 32.51 52.82
N ALA A 365 -55.39 32.06 53.84
CA ALA A 365 -56.84 31.86 53.99
C ALA A 365 -57.51 30.77 53.14
#